data_AF-R0MPW7-F1
#
_entry.id   AF-R0MPW7-F1
#
_cell.length_a   1.000
_cell.length_b   1.000
_cell.length_c   1.000
_cell.angle_alpha   90.00
_cell.angle_beta   90.00
_cell.angle_gamma   90.00
#
_symmetry.space_group_name_H-M   'P 1'
#
loop_
_entity.id
_entity.type
_entity.pdbx_description
1 polymer ?
#
loop_
_entity_poly.entity_id
_entity_poly.type
_entity_poly.pdbx_seq_one_letter_code
_entity_poly.pdbx_strand_id
1 'polypeptide(L)'
;MEGNTPMYEITDDWSKILIYSVVHNNIPNQGLETKIIGLLRSLKKEKESKSTKLKIMIILWYMKNRSLDVVNNIILFELVNNFLGISEYTDGLIISVLNGVINTTQLGLKVNKKFRSESLLQMVKKVRSTELSDICKILALPLYLQYDIIPTLGEVDIQNTIEDYFLFESVCYYARYCKNADHVRSFVPQNEIFIKNLSKFIQKDFEVEEFAGPTDLCLEDTEIYKQILTAYDLSIDKNIFKVKLIEFISNLK
;
A
#
# COMPACT_ATOMS: atom_id res chain seq x y z
N MET A 1 -8.35 26.90 -24.31
CA MET A 1 -7.30 26.32 -23.47
C MET A 1 -6.44 25.48 -24.39
N GLU A 2 -5.32 26.05 -24.82
CA GLU A 2 -4.40 25.45 -25.77
C GLU A 2 -3.80 24.18 -25.17
N GLY A 3 -3.78 23.11 -25.97
CA GLY A 3 -3.22 21.83 -25.56
C GLY A 3 -1.74 21.98 -25.29
N ASN A 4 -1.34 21.75 -24.04
CA ASN A 4 0.05 21.47 -23.68
C ASN A 4 0.47 20.17 -24.34
N THR A 5 0.88 20.27 -25.61
CA THR A 5 1.61 19.23 -26.30
C THR A 5 3.02 19.25 -25.69
N PRO A 6 3.52 18.17 -25.08
CA PRO A 6 4.84 18.18 -24.49
C PRO A 6 5.87 18.55 -25.56
N MET A 7 6.79 19.46 -25.23
CA MET A 7 7.80 20.04 -26.13
C MET A 7 8.78 19.01 -26.73
N TYR A 8 8.71 17.75 -26.27
CA TYR A 8 9.48 16.61 -26.77
C TYR A 8 8.56 15.40 -26.91
N GLU A 9 8.49 14.83 -28.12
CA GLU A 9 7.92 13.48 -28.31
C GLU A 9 8.85 12.48 -27.61
N ILE A 10 8.49 12.09 -26.38
CA ILE A 10 9.14 10.96 -25.73
C ILE A 10 8.76 9.72 -26.54
N THR A 11 9.72 9.09 -27.20
CA THR A 11 9.47 7.89 -28.00
C THR A 11 9.50 6.62 -27.16
N ASP A 12 10.36 6.61 -26.12
CA ASP A 12 10.53 5.48 -25.20
C ASP A 12 9.35 5.33 -24.22
N ASP A 13 8.86 4.12 -24.10
CA ASP A 13 7.67 3.82 -23.30
C ASP A 13 7.94 3.81 -21.81
N TRP A 14 9.16 3.47 -21.38
CA TRP A 14 9.50 3.51 -19.96
C TRP A 14 9.60 4.95 -19.46
N SER A 15 10.18 5.83 -20.26
CA SER A 15 10.21 7.27 -20.03
C SER A 15 8.80 7.87 -20.00
N LYS A 16 7.88 7.44 -20.87
CA LYS A 16 6.47 7.84 -20.78
C LYS A 16 5.82 7.38 -19.47
N ILE A 17 6.06 6.14 -19.04
CA ILE A 17 5.52 5.62 -17.77
C ILE A 17 6.04 6.44 -16.59
N LEU A 18 7.33 6.76 -16.58
CA LEU A 18 7.95 7.59 -15.54
C LEU A 18 7.40 9.03 -15.52
N ILE A 19 7.20 9.65 -16.68
CA ILE A 19 6.62 11.00 -16.75
C ILE A 19 5.17 10.97 -16.28
N TYR A 20 4.38 9.99 -16.73
CA TYR A 20 3.01 9.83 -16.27
C TYR A 20 2.90 9.30 -14.83
N SER A 21 4.00 8.88 -14.20
CA SER A 21 4.03 8.60 -12.77
C SER A 21 4.20 9.85 -11.91
N VAL A 22 4.53 11.01 -12.49
CA VAL A 22 4.65 12.27 -11.75
C VAL A 22 3.70 13.36 -12.25
N VAL A 23 3.06 13.17 -13.42
CA VAL A 23 2.09 14.10 -14.00
C VAL A 23 0.73 13.44 -14.15
N HIS A 24 -0.33 14.12 -13.70
CA HIS A 24 -1.70 13.66 -13.89
C HIS A 24 -2.03 13.53 -15.39
N ASN A 25 -2.54 12.36 -15.80
CA ASN A 25 -2.84 12.09 -17.20
C ASN A 25 -4.16 11.30 -17.35
N ASN A 26 -5.06 11.85 -18.17
CA ASN A 26 -6.41 11.33 -18.38
C ASN A 26 -6.59 10.63 -19.73
N ILE A 27 -5.55 10.56 -20.56
CA ILE A 27 -5.61 9.94 -21.87
C ILE A 27 -5.43 8.42 -21.72
N PRO A 28 -6.41 7.57 -22.08
CA PRO A 28 -6.24 6.11 -22.10
C PRO A 28 -5.03 5.72 -22.97
N ASN A 29 -4.15 4.84 -22.47
CA ASN A 29 -2.98 4.42 -23.23
C ASN A 29 -2.83 2.90 -23.19
N GLN A 30 -3.64 2.20 -23.99
CA GLN A 30 -3.67 0.74 -24.03
C GLN A 30 -2.32 0.11 -24.43
N GLY A 31 -1.53 0.80 -25.26
CA GLY A 31 -0.19 0.35 -25.65
C GLY A 31 0.76 0.30 -24.46
N LEU A 32 0.85 1.40 -23.69
CA LEU A 32 1.64 1.43 -22.46
C LEU A 32 1.11 0.44 -21.42
N GLU A 33 -0.20 0.36 -21.23
CA GLU A 33 -0.81 -0.54 -20.25
C GLU A 33 -0.51 -2.02 -20.56
N THR A 34 -0.49 -2.40 -21.84
CA THR A 34 -0.10 -3.76 -22.25
C THR A 34 1.37 -4.04 -21.91
N LYS A 35 2.25 -3.05 -22.09
CA LYS A 35 3.67 -3.16 -21.71
C LYS A 35 3.87 -3.24 -20.20
N ILE A 36 3.12 -2.45 -19.42
CA ILE A 36 3.10 -2.54 -17.95
C ILE A 36 2.68 -3.95 -17.52
N ILE A 37 1.62 -4.52 -18.09
CA ILE A 37 1.18 -5.88 -17.77
C ILE A 37 2.28 -6.91 -18.10
N GLY A 38 2.93 -6.78 -19.26
CA GLY A 38 4.07 -7.63 -19.64
C GLY A 38 5.21 -7.57 -18.62
N LEU A 39 5.56 -6.34 -18.18
CA LEU A 39 6.60 -6.11 -17.18
C LEU A 39 6.20 -6.69 -15.82
N LEU A 40 4.97 -6.45 -15.33
CA LEU A 40 4.50 -7.01 -14.06
C LEU A 40 4.59 -8.55 -14.08
N ARG A 41 4.28 -9.19 -15.21
CA ARG A 41 4.42 -10.64 -15.34
C ARG A 41 5.86 -11.12 -15.24
N SER A 42 6.82 -10.39 -15.83
CA SER A 42 8.24 -10.76 -15.71
C SER A 42 8.79 -10.54 -14.30
N LEU A 43 8.32 -9.51 -13.59
CA LEU A 43 8.79 -9.17 -12.24
C LEU A 43 8.32 -10.13 -11.14
N LYS A 44 7.37 -11.04 -11.41
CA LYS A 44 6.83 -11.97 -10.40
C LYS A 44 7.87 -12.86 -9.74
N LYS A 45 8.98 -13.16 -10.42
CA LYS A 45 10.03 -14.06 -9.92
C LYS A 45 11.07 -13.34 -9.05
N GLU A 46 11.15 -12.02 -9.12
CA GLU A 46 12.22 -11.21 -8.52
C GLU A 46 11.64 -10.06 -7.69
N LYS A 47 10.56 -10.34 -6.94
CA LYS A 47 9.78 -9.32 -6.21
C LYS A 47 10.59 -8.51 -5.20
N GLU A 48 11.66 -9.10 -4.68
CA GLU A 48 12.43 -8.52 -3.58
C GLU A 48 13.55 -7.58 -4.02
N SER A 49 13.96 -7.63 -5.30
CA SER A 49 15.08 -6.80 -5.75
C SER A 49 14.71 -5.32 -5.68
N LYS A 50 15.67 -4.46 -5.30
CA LYS A 50 15.49 -2.99 -5.28
C LYS A 50 15.00 -2.45 -6.62
N SER A 51 15.52 -3.02 -7.72
CA SER A 51 15.11 -2.68 -9.09
C SER A 51 13.63 -2.99 -9.33
N THR A 52 13.15 -4.17 -8.87
CA THR A 52 11.75 -4.54 -8.97
C THR A 52 10.87 -3.64 -8.12
N LYS A 53 11.23 -3.37 -6.85
CA LYS A 53 10.50 -2.47 -5.95
C LYS A 53 10.36 -1.07 -6.55
N LEU A 54 11.44 -0.50 -7.11
CA LEU A 54 11.41 0.80 -7.79
C LEU A 54 10.48 0.78 -9.02
N LYS A 55 10.55 -0.25 -9.86
CA LYS A 55 9.68 -0.37 -11.05
C LYS A 55 8.21 -0.47 -10.65
N ILE A 56 7.89 -1.24 -9.61
CA ILE A 56 6.53 -1.36 -9.06
C ILE A 56 6.07 0.01 -8.52
N MET A 57 6.93 0.71 -7.78
CA MET A 57 6.62 2.04 -7.26
C MET A 57 6.29 3.03 -8.38
N ILE A 58 7.08 3.05 -9.46
CA ILE A 58 6.79 3.88 -10.65
C ILE A 58 5.43 3.51 -11.24
N ILE A 59 5.11 2.22 -11.37
CA ILE A 59 3.81 1.75 -11.89
C ILE A 59 2.66 2.16 -10.96
N LEU A 60 2.84 2.09 -9.63
CA LEU A 60 1.82 2.49 -8.66
C LEU A 60 1.55 3.99 -8.71
N TRP A 61 2.59 4.81 -8.82
CA TRP A 61 2.46 6.24 -9.02
C TRP A 61 1.85 6.59 -10.38
N TYR A 62 2.21 5.85 -11.44
CA TYR A 62 1.52 5.92 -12.73
C TYR A 62 0.02 5.71 -12.53
N MET A 63 -0.39 4.63 -11.86
CA MET A 63 -1.80 4.32 -11.61
C MET A 63 -2.51 5.38 -10.76
N LYS A 64 -1.85 5.90 -9.73
CA LYS A 64 -2.37 6.95 -8.83
C LYS A 64 -2.61 8.28 -9.56
N ASN A 65 -1.81 8.58 -10.58
CA ASN A 65 -1.92 9.80 -11.37
C ASN A 65 -2.88 9.69 -12.57
N ARG A 66 -3.62 8.58 -12.70
CA ARG A 66 -4.69 8.42 -13.70
C ARG A 66 -6.02 8.89 -13.15
N SER A 67 -6.87 9.44 -14.01
CA SER A 67 -8.29 9.54 -13.68
C SER A 67 -8.91 8.17 -13.47
N LEU A 68 -9.81 8.06 -12.49
CA LEU A 68 -10.41 6.81 -12.04
C LEU A 68 -11.29 6.13 -13.10
N ASP A 69 -11.76 6.88 -14.09
CA ASP A 69 -12.49 6.36 -15.24
C ASP A 69 -11.59 5.71 -16.30
N VAL A 70 -10.27 5.93 -16.23
CA VAL A 70 -9.26 5.35 -17.12
C VAL A 70 -8.24 4.45 -16.42
N VAL A 71 -8.31 4.30 -15.09
CA VAL A 71 -7.49 3.32 -14.34
C VAL A 71 -7.74 1.92 -14.92
N ASN A 72 -6.64 1.21 -15.22
CA ASN A 72 -6.71 -0.12 -15.82
C ASN A 72 -6.95 -1.21 -14.76
N ASN A 73 -8.06 -1.93 -14.88
CA ASN A 73 -8.48 -2.95 -13.93
C ASN A 73 -7.56 -4.18 -13.89
N ILE A 74 -6.91 -4.53 -15.01
CA ILE A 74 -6.01 -5.69 -15.09
C ILE A 74 -4.70 -5.37 -14.39
N ILE A 75 -4.15 -4.16 -14.56
CA ILE A 75 -2.93 -3.72 -13.86
C ILE A 75 -3.17 -3.74 -12.36
N LEU A 76 -4.28 -3.13 -11.89
CA LEU A 76 -4.61 -3.12 -10.46
C LEU A 76 -4.80 -4.54 -9.90
N PHE A 77 -5.50 -5.41 -10.64
CA PHE A 77 -5.66 -6.81 -10.26
C PHE A 77 -4.32 -7.53 -10.12
N GLU A 78 -3.39 -7.31 -11.05
CA GLU A 78 -2.08 -7.93 -11.01
C GLU A 78 -1.25 -7.43 -9.82
N LEU A 79 -1.30 -6.12 -9.53
CA LEU A 79 -0.67 -5.51 -8.37
C LEU A 79 -1.19 -6.10 -7.05
N VAL A 80 -2.51 -6.13 -6.84
CA VAL A 80 -3.11 -6.67 -5.61
C VAL A 80 -2.80 -8.16 -5.43
N ASN A 81 -2.91 -8.96 -6.49
CA ASN A 81 -2.78 -10.41 -6.33
C ASN A 81 -1.34 -10.91 -6.24
N ASN A 82 -0.38 -10.18 -6.82
CA ASN A 82 0.99 -10.67 -6.92
C ASN A 82 2.01 -9.81 -6.18
N PHE A 83 1.71 -8.55 -5.85
CA PHE A 83 2.70 -7.62 -5.31
C PHE A 83 2.34 -7.06 -3.93
N LEU A 84 1.17 -7.41 -3.40
CA LEU A 84 0.82 -7.17 -2.00
C LEU A 84 1.61 -8.12 -1.07
N GLY A 85 2.12 -7.61 0.04
CA GLY A 85 2.96 -8.32 1.01
C GLY A 85 4.46 -8.24 0.73
N ILE A 86 4.90 -7.30 -0.12
CA ILE A 86 6.35 -7.12 -0.42
C ILE A 86 7.02 -6.20 0.61
N SER A 87 6.34 -5.12 0.97
CA SER A 87 6.85 -4.11 1.90
C SER A 87 5.69 -3.20 2.28
N GLU A 88 5.67 -2.71 3.50
CA GLU A 88 4.67 -1.76 3.99
C GLU A 88 4.42 -0.58 3.03
N TYR A 89 5.49 0.05 2.52
CA TYR A 89 5.35 1.17 1.60
C TYR A 89 4.64 0.81 0.29
N THR A 90 5.06 -0.28 -0.35
CA THR A 90 4.41 -0.79 -1.59
C THR A 90 2.96 -1.18 -1.34
N ASP A 91 2.68 -1.82 -0.21
CA ASP A 91 1.35 -2.28 0.17
C ASP A 91 0.41 -1.09 0.40
N GLY A 92 0.87 -0.07 1.12
CA GLY A 92 0.14 1.19 1.33
C GLY A 92 -0.22 1.87 0.00
N LEU A 93 0.70 1.89 -0.97
CA LEU A 93 0.43 2.43 -2.31
C LEU A 93 -0.60 1.60 -3.09
N ILE A 94 -0.50 0.26 -3.05
CA ILE A 94 -1.50 -0.63 -3.68
C ILE A 94 -2.90 -0.38 -3.09
N ILE A 95 -2.98 -0.33 -1.76
CA ILE A 95 -4.21 -0.08 -1.01
C ILE A 95 -4.77 1.30 -1.35
N SER A 96 -3.92 2.33 -1.44
CA SER A 96 -4.32 3.70 -1.82
C SER A 96 -4.98 3.75 -3.20
N VAL A 97 -4.39 3.10 -4.21
CA VAL A 97 -4.97 3.03 -5.57
C VAL A 97 -6.31 2.28 -5.56
N LEU A 98 -6.40 1.16 -4.83
CA LEU A 98 -7.62 0.38 -4.73
C LEU A 98 -8.75 1.15 -4.01
N ASN A 99 -8.43 1.85 -2.92
CA ASN A 99 -9.35 2.74 -2.20
C ASN A 99 -9.95 3.79 -3.14
N GLY A 100 -9.11 4.41 -3.98
CA GLY A 100 -9.55 5.38 -4.98
C GLY A 100 -10.65 4.81 -5.89
N VAL A 101 -10.49 3.57 -6.37
CA VAL A 101 -11.48 2.91 -7.23
C VAL A 101 -12.76 2.55 -6.45
N ILE A 102 -12.64 1.97 -5.25
CA ILE A 102 -13.79 1.47 -4.48
C ILE A 102 -14.62 2.63 -3.93
N ASN A 103 -13.99 3.62 -3.28
CA ASN A 103 -14.72 4.73 -2.65
C ASN A 103 -15.41 5.62 -3.70
N THR A 104 -14.82 5.77 -4.89
CA THR A 104 -15.45 6.52 -5.99
C THR A 104 -16.71 5.83 -6.49
N THR A 105 -16.72 4.50 -6.51
CA THR A 105 -17.93 3.72 -6.77
C THR A 105 -19.00 3.97 -5.68
N GLN A 106 -18.58 4.12 -4.41
CA GLN A 106 -19.48 4.43 -3.29
C GLN A 106 -20.17 5.79 -3.44
N LEU A 107 -19.39 6.79 -3.86
CA LEU A 107 -19.83 8.17 -3.96
C LEU A 107 -20.62 8.45 -5.25
N GLY A 108 -20.91 7.41 -6.05
CA GLY A 108 -21.63 7.54 -7.32
C GLY A 108 -20.83 8.27 -8.40
N LEU A 109 -19.51 8.37 -8.24
CA LEU A 109 -18.62 9.02 -9.18
C LEU A 109 -18.24 8.06 -10.31
N LYS A 110 -17.86 8.62 -11.46
CA LYS A 110 -17.57 7.85 -12.66
C LYS A 110 -16.26 7.04 -12.48
N VAL A 111 -16.38 5.72 -12.51
CA VAL A 111 -15.26 4.77 -12.55
C VAL A 111 -15.22 4.00 -13.87
N ASN A 112 -14.07 3.38 -14.15
CA ASN A 112 -13.95 2.50 -15.31
C ASN A 112 -14.94 1.33 -15.20
N LYS A 113 -15.86 1.21 -16.17
CA LYS A 113 -16.91 0.18 -16.23
C LYS A 113 -16.39 -1.26 -16.20
N LYS A 114 -15.09 -1.47 -16.45
CA LYS A 114 -14.45 -2.79 -16.37
C LYS A 114 -14.25 -3.26 -14.92
N PHE A 115 -14.32 -2.38 -13.92
CA PHE A 115 -14.37 -2.76 -12.52
C PHE A 115 -15.75 -3.29 -12.17
N ARG A 116 -15.91 -4.61 -12.23
CA ARG A 116 -17.13 -5.30 -11.80
C ARG A 116 -17.08 -5.55 -10.28
N SER A 117 -18.23 -5.51 -9.62
CA SER A 117 -18.34 -5.71 -8.17
C SER A 117 -17.68 -7.01 -7.69
N GLU A 118 -17.84 -8.11 -8.44
CA GLU A 118 -17.19 -9.39 -8.14
C GLU A 118 -15.66 -9.30 -8.18
N SER A 119 -15.10 -8.63 -9.19
CA SER A 119 -13.65 -8.48 -9.33
C SER A 119 -13.05 -7.63 -8.21
N LEU A 120 -13.76 -6.57 -7.80
CA LEU A 120 -13.37 -5.73 -6.67
C LEU A 120 -13.44 -6.52 -5.35
N LEU A 121 -14.51 -7.30 -5.14
CA LEU A 121 -14.66 -8.16 -3.96
C LEU A 121 -13.50 -9.16 -3.83
N GLN A 122 -13.05 -9.76 -4.95
CA GLN A 122 -11.89 -10.68 -4.91
C GLN A 122 -10.61 -9.95 -4.48
N MET A 123 -10.37 -8.74 -4.99
CA MET A 123 -9.23 -7.92 -4.56
C MET A 123 -9.31 -7.54 -3.08
N VAL A 124 -10.49 -7.16 -2.58
CA VAL A 124 -10.68 -6.85 -1.15
C VAL A 124 -10.47 -8.08 -0.27
N LYS A 125 -10.97 -9.26 -0.69
CA LYS A 125 -10.71 -10.53 0.01
C LYS A 125 -9.22 -10.85 0.04
N LYS A 126 -8.48 -10.59 -1.05
CA LYS A 126 -7.03 -10.76 -1.12
C LYS A 126 -6.29 -9.82 -0.17
N VAL A 127 -6.71 -8.56 -0.06
CA VAL A 127 -6.16 -7.62 0.94
C VAL A 127 -6.42 -8.16 2.34
N ARG A 128 -7.64 -8.60 2.63
CA ARG A 128 -8.01 -9.12 3.96
C ARG A 128 -7.22 -10.34 4.40
N SER A 129 -6.87 -11.22 3.46
CA SER A 129 -6.14 -12.47 3.75
C SER A 129 -4.62 -12.33 3.70
N THR A 130 -4.11 -11.17 3.31
CA THR A 130 -2.67 -10.91 3.29
C THR A 130 -2.23 -10.39 4.66
N GLU A 131 -1.09 -10.87 5.14
CA GLU A 131 -0.46 -10.37 6.36
C GLU A 131 0.11 -8.98 6.06
N LEU A 132 -0.56 -7.95 6.58
CA LEU A 132 -0.20 -6.55 6.39
C LEU A 132 0.32 -5.96 7.70
N SER A 133 1.16 -4.94 7.60
CA SER A 133 1.50 -4.11 8.76
C SER A 133 0.28 -3.34 9.27
N ASP A 134 0.37 -2.82 10.49
CA ASP A 134 -0.77 -2.20 11.16
C ASP A 134 -1.22 -0.91 10.47
N ILE A 135 -0.29 -0.09 9.99
CA ILE A 135 -0.62 1.09 9.17
C ILE A 135 -1.31 0.69 7.87
N CYS A 136 -0.91 -0.41 7.22
CA CYS A 136 -1.59 -0.90 6.03
C CYS A 136 -3.00 -1.43 6.33
N LYS A 137 -3.22 -2.08 7.49
CA LYS A 137 -4.57 -2.47 7.95
C LYS A 137 -5.47 -1.25 8.17
N ILE A 138 -4.92 -0.19 8.76
CA ILE A 138 -5.61 1.09 8.96
C ILE A 138 -6.03 1.68 7.61
N LEU A 139 -5.08 1.82 6.68
CA LEU A 139 -5.34 2.35 5.34
C LEU A 139 -6.33 1.49 4.54
N ALA A 140 -6.42 0.19 4.84
CA ALA A 140 -7.35 -0.73 4.18
C ALA A 140 -8.79 -0.63 4.71
N LEU A 141 -9.05 0.01 5.86
CA LEU A 141 -10.39 0.08 6.45
C LEU A 141 -11.50 0.52 5.47
N PRO A 142 -11.32 1.58 4.65
CA PRO A 142 -12.36 2.03 3.73
C PRO A 142 -12.74 1.00 2.66
N LEU A 143 -11.82 0.09 2.31
CA LEU A 143 -12.06 -0.96 1.30
C LEU A 143 -13.23 -1.87 1.68
N TYR A 144 -13.46 -2.08 2.98
CA TYR A 144 -14.43 -3.05 3.47
C TYR A 144 -15.85 -2.47 3.58
N LEU A 145 -16.04 -1.15 3.46
CA LEU A 145 -17.35 -0.50 3.67
C LEU A 145 -18.50 -1.06 2.81
N GLN A 146 -18.20 -1.45 1.58
CA GLN A 146 -19.19 -1.95 0.62
C GLN A 146 -19.36 -3.46 0.68
N TYR A 147 -18.52 -4.16 1.43
CA TYR A 147 -18.49 -5.61 1.46
C TYR A 147 -18.81 -6.09 2.87
N ASP A 148 -19.45 -7.25 2.96
CA ASP A 148 -19.73 -7.88 4.25
C ASP A 148 -18.45 -8.56 4.79
N ILE A 149 -17.41 -7.76 5.01
CA ILE A 149 -16.09 -8.18 5.46
C ILE A 149 -15.76 -7.38 6.71
N ILE A 150 -15.59 -8.08 7.83
CA ILE A 150 -15.20 -7.46 9.09
C ILE A 150 -13.69 -7.14 9.02
N PRO A 151 -13.29 -5.87 9.17
CA PRO A 151 -11.89 -5.49 9.23
C PRO A 151 -11.24 -5.99 10.52
N THR A 152 -9.92 -5.99 10.54
CA THR A 152 -9.13 -6.22 11.75
C THR A 152 -8.08 -5.14 11.87
N LEU A 153 -8.04 -4.49 13.03
CA LEU A 153 -6.88 -3.73 13.46
C LEU A 153 -5.88 -4.68 14.13
N GLY A 154 -4.59 -4.37 14.05
CA GLY A 154 -3.58 -5.04 14.85
C GLY A 154 -3.65 -4.63 16.32
N GLU A 155 -2.57 -4.88 17.05
CA GLU A 155 -2.42 -4.31 18.39
C GLU A 155 -2.24 -2.80 18.24
N VAL A 156 -3.22 -2.04 18.71
CA VAL A 156 -3.21 -0.57 18.65
C VAL A 156 -2.60 -0.05 19.94
N ASP A 157 -1.38 0.46 19.86
CA ASP A 157 -0.71 1.22 20.91
C ASP A 157 -0.71 2.70 20.54
N ILE A 158 -1.46 3.52 21.29
CA ILE A 158 -1.62 4.95 20.98
C ILE A 158 -0.44 5.73 21.58
N GLN A 159 0.35 6.35 20.71
CA GLN A 159 1.55 7.13 21.05
C GLN A 159 1.47 8.59 20.61
N ASN A 160 0.29 9.06 20.19
CA ASN A 160 0.02 10.38 19.62
C ASN A 160 0.83 10.66 18.34
N THR A 161 1.03 9.66 17.49
CA THR A 161 1.80 9.81 16.23
C THR A 161 0.91 10.19 15.04
N ILE A 162 1.52 10.36 13.86
CA ILE A 162 0.78 10.57 12.62
C ILE A 162 0.00 9.32 12.20
N GLU A 163 0.49 8.13 12.55
CA GLU A 163 -0.21 6.86 12.36
C GLU A 163 -1.49 6.81 13.18
N ASP A 164 -1.46 7.30 14.43
CA ASP A 164 -2.66 7.42 15.28
C ASP A 164 -3.68 8.39 14.68
N TYR A 165 -3.22 9.50 14.08
CA TYR A 165 -4.10 10.40 13.34
C TYR A 165 -4.82 9.67 12.20
N PHE A 166 -4.07 8.93 11.37
CA PHE A 166 -4.66 8.15 10.27
C PHE A 166 -5.57 7.03 10.76
N LEU A 167 -5.26 6.41 11.90
CA LEU A 167 -6.11 5.43 12.56
C LEU A 167 -7.46 6.05 12.92
N PHE A 168 -7.46 7.18 13.63
CA PHE A 168 -8.70 7.84 14.03
C PHE A 168 -9.50 8.34 12.83
N GLU A 169 -8.85 8.94 11.83
CA GLU A 169 -9.51 9.35 10.59
C GLU A 169 -10.18 8.15 9.90
N SER A 170 -9.47 7.03 9.77
CA SER A 170 -9.98 5.84 9.09
C SER A 170 -11.11 5.17 9.86
N VAL A 171 -11.01 5.11 11.19
CA VAL A 171 -12.08 4.59 12.07
C VAL A 171 -13.32 5.47 11.99
N CYS A 172 -13.18 6.80 12.07
CA CYS A 172 -14.28 7.75 11.94
C CYS A 172 -14.93 7.66 10.54
N TYR A 173 -14.13 7.59 9.48
CA TYR A 173 -14.63 7.41 8.12
C TYR A 173 -15.40 6.10 8.00
N TYR A 174 -14.84 4.99 8.48
CA TYR A 174 -15.52 3.70 8.45
C TYR A 174 -16.84 3.74 9.23
N ALA A 175 -16.83 4.25 10.46
CA ALA A 175 -18.02 4.36 11.29
C ALA A 175 -19.11 5.25 10.68
N ARG A 176 -18.73 6.31 9.96
CA ARG A 176 -19.66 7.24 9.32
C ARG A 176 -20.45 6.62 8.17
N TYR A 177 -19.83 5.70 7.43
CA TYR A 177 -20.37 5.13 6.20
C TYR A 177 -20.76 3.65 6.32
N CYS A 178 -20.37 2.97 7.40
CA CYS A 178 -20.76 1.59 7.64
C CYS A 178 -22.27 1.51 7.91
N LYS A 179 -22.95 0.54 7.29
CA LYS A 179 -24.39 0.31 7.49
C LYS A 179 -24.70 -0.45 8.77
N ASN A 180 -23.74 -1.22 9.30
CA ASN A 180 -23.93 -2.07 10.47
C ASN A 180 -23.04 -1.59 11.63
N ALA A 181 -23.66 -1.05 12.68
CA ALA A 181 -22.95 -0.59 13.87
C ALA A 181 -22.19 -1.72 14.59
N ASP A 182 -22.66 -2.96 14.49
CA ASP A 182 -22.00 -4.10 15.11
C ASP A 182 -20.65 -4.43 14.44
N HIS A 183 -20.49 -4.08 13.16
CA HIS A 183 -19.19 -4.18 12.50
C HIS A 183 -18.20 -3.18 13.08
N VAL A 184 -18.63 -1.98 13.43
CA VAL A 184 -17.73 -0.99 14.05
C VAL A 184 -17.30 -1.49 15.43
N ARG A 185 -18.26 -1.98 16.23
CA ARG A 185 -17.99 -2.49 17.58
C ARG A 185 -17.06 -3.70 17.61
N SER A 186 -17.04 -4.52 16.55
CA SER A 186 -16.29 -5.77 16.54
C SER A 186 -14.77 -5.61 16.37
N PHE A 187 -14.31 -4.50 15.79
CA PHE A 187 -12.87 -4.27 15.57
C PHE A 187 -12.31 -3.03 16.27
N VAL A 188 -13.14 -2.06 16.65
CA VAL A 188 -12.67 -0.83 17.30
C VAL A 188 -12.20 -1.16 18.72
N PRO A 189 -10.96 -0.79 19.12
CA PRO A 189 -10.46 -1.03 20.47
C PRO A 189 -11.34 -0.37 21.54
N GLN A 190 -11.59 -1.11 22.62
CA GLN A 190 -12.43 -0.64 23.75
C GLN A 190 -11.60 -0.22 24.97
N ASN A 191 -10.28 -0.11 24.84
CA ASN A 191 -9.42 0.32 25.94
C ASN A 191 -9.58 1.82 26.21
N GLU A 192 -9.39 2.24 27.47
CA GLU A 192 -9.61 3.62 27.91
C GLU A 192 -8.71 4.64 27.19
N ILE A 193 -7.47 4.26 26.89
CA ILE A 193 -6.49 5.12 26.21
C ILE A 193 -6.97 5.47 24.81
N PHE A 194 -7.41 4.46 24.05
CA PHE A 194 -7.95 4.64 22.71
C PHE A 194 -9.20 5.52 22.73
N ILE A 195 -10.16 5.24 23.61
CA ILE A 195 -11.41 6.01 23.71
C ILE A 195 -11.13 7.48 24.06
N LYS A 196 -10.22 7.72 25.01
CA LYS A 196 -9.82 9.08 25.41
C LYS A 196 -9.20 9.86 24.25
N ASN A 197 -8.27 9.27 23.51
CA ASN A 197 -7.61 9.96 22.39
C ASN A 197 -8.51 10.11 21.16
N LEU A 198 -9.36 9.12 20.86
CA LEU A 198 -10.40 9.27 19.84
C LEU A 198 -11.38 10.40 20.19
N SER A 199 -11.75 10.55 21.46
CA SER A 199 -12.59 11.69 21.90
C SER A 199 -11.91 13.03 21.65
N LYS A 200 -10.62 13.15 21.95
CA LYS A 200 -9.85 14.37 21.63
C LYS A 200 -9.82 14.63 20.13
N PHE A 201 -9.61 13.59 19.31
CA PHE A 201 -9.59 13.71 17.85
C PHE A 201 -10.92 14.26 17.31
N ILE A 202 -12.05 13.73 17.79
CA ILE A 202 -13.39 14.21 17.42
C ILE A 202 -13.62 15.67 17.84
N GLN A 203 -13.09 16.07 19.00
CA GLN A 203 -13.16 17.43 19.53
C GLN A 203 -12.17 18.40 18.85
N LYS A 204 -11.29 17.89 17.97
CA LYS A 204 -10.20 18.63 17.31
C LYS A 204 -9.09 19.10 18.27
N ASP A 205 -8.96 18.41 19.40
CA ASP A 205 -7.94 18.66 20.44
C ASP A 205 -6.85 17.58 20.45
N PHE A 206 -6.78 16.74 19.41
CA PHE A 206 -5.72 15.74 19.27
C PHE A 206 -4.49 16.39 18.61
N GLU A 207 -3.37 16.35 19.32
CA GLU A 207 -2.09 16.85 18.86
C GLU A 207 -1.18 15.68 18.50
N VAL A 208 -0.58 15.76 17.32
CA VAL A 208 0.46 14.82 16.90
C VAL A 208 1.77 15.28 17.52
N GLU A 209 2.41 14.41 18.29
CA GLU A 209 3.73 14.70 18.85
C GLU A 209 4.77 14.77 17.72
N GLU A 210 5.64 15.79 17.76
CA GLU A 210 6.67 15.96 16.74
C GLU A 210 7.60 14.75 16.70
N PHE A 211 7.56 14.02 15.59
CA PHE A 211 8.51 12.94 15.34
C PHE A 211 9.88 13.53 14.96
N ALA A 212 10.85 13.45 15.87
CA ALA A 212 12.23 13.88 15.66
C ALA A 212 13.16 12.74 15.16
N GLY A 213 12.62 11.73 14.47
CA GLY A 213 13.41 10.66 13.89
C GLY A 213 13.80 10.92 12.43
N PRO A 214 14.91 10.34 11.94
CA PRO A 214 15.25 10.40 10.53
C PRO A 214 14.14 9.75 9.69
N THR A 215 13.59 10.49 8.73
CA THR A 215 12.69 9.92 7.72
C THR A 215 13.54 9.11 6.73
N ASP A 216 13.77 7.84 7.04
CA ASP A 216 14.53 6.98 6.14
C ASP A 216 13.66 6.62 4.93
N LEU A 217 13.78 7.42 3.87
CA LEU A 217 13.21 7.14 2.54
C LEU A 217 13.96 6.00 1.82
N CYS A 218 14.88 5.32 2.52
CA CYS A 218 15.66 4.23 2.00
C CYS A 218 14.84 2.93 2.07
N LEU A 219 14.71 2.24 0.94
CA LEU A 219 14.24 0.85 0.93
C LEU A 219 15.29 0.00 1.65
N GLU A 220 15.01 -0.40 2.88
CA GLU A 220 15.89 -1.26 3.67
C GLU A 220 16.19 -2.55 2.90
N ASP A 221 17.47 -2.89 2.82
CA ASP A 221 17.93 -4.04 2.05
C ASP A 221 17.86 -5.31 2.89
N THR A 222 16.71 -5.98 2.85
CA THR A 222 16.51 -7.25 3.55
C THR A 222 17.12 -8.45 2.83
N GLU A 223 17.73 -8.26 1.65
CA GLU A 223 18.37 -9.33 0.88
C GLU A 223 19.54 -9.94 1.66
N ILE A 224 20.20 -9.15 2.50
CA ILE A 224 21.30 -9.61 3.36
C ILE A 224 20.86 -10.72 4.33
N TYR A 225 19.63 -10.68 4.85
CA TYR A 225 19.13 -11.72 5.74
C TYR A 225 18.96 -13.07 5.02
N LYS A 226 18.59 -13.05 3.74
CA LYS A 226 18.50 -14.27 2.92
C LYS A 226 19.86 -14.82 2.55
N GLN A 227 20.82 -13.93 2.30
CA GLN A 227 22.22 -14.32 2.06
C GLN A 227 22.84 -14.94 3.33
N ILE A 228 22.57 -14.35 4.50
CA ILE A 228 22.95 -14.89 5.80
C ILE A 228 22.31 -16.27 6.02
N LEU A 229 21.01 -16.43 5.74
CA LEU A 229 20.31 -17.70 5.86
C LEU A 229 20.90 -18.77 4.93
N THR A 230 21.16 -18.41 3.67
CA THR A 230 21.76 -19.32 2.69
C THR A 230 23.18 -19.73 3.12
N ALA A 231 23.98 -18.78 3.60
CA ALA A 231 25.33 -19.05 4.12
C ALA A 231 25.28 -19.91 5.40
N TYR A 232 24.29 -19.68 6.26
CA TYR A 232 24.04 -20.53 7.42
C TYR A 232 23.74 -21.96 6.98
N ASP A 233 22.85 -22.17 6.01
CA ASP A 233 22.45 -23.50 5.51
C ASP A 233 23.60 -24.25 4.84
N LEU A 234 24.50 -23.54 4.17
CA LEU A 234 25.71 -24.10 3.57
C LEU A 234 26.87 -24.30 4.57
N SER A 235 26.81 -23.68 5.75
CA SER A 235 27.86 -23.82 6.76
C SER A 235 27.94 -25.26 7.31
N ILE A 236 29.15 -25.78 7.42
CA ILE A 236 29.44 -27.11 8.00
C ILE A 236 29.14 -27.13 9.50
N ASP A 237 29.47 -26.05 10.21
CA ASP A 237 29.18 -25.89 11.64
C ASP A 237 28.25 -24.69 11.86
N LYS A 238 27.02 -25.01 12.28
CA LYS A 238 25.96 -24.03 12.52
C LYS A 238 26.22 -23.16 13.76
N ASN A 239 26.84 -23.74 14.79
CA ASN A 239 27.08 -23.04 16.04
C ASN A 239 28.23 -22.04 15.88
N ILE A 240 29.30 -22.42 15.19
CA ILE A 240 30.41 -21.51 14.87
C ILE A 240 29.92 -20.36 13.97
N PHE A 241 29.09 -20.65 12.97
CA PHE A 241 28.51 -19.61 12.12
C PHE A 241 27.71 -18.58 12.95
N LYS A 242 26.84 -19.04 13.86
CA LYS A 242 26.06 -18.17 14.74
C LYS A 242 26.96 -17.30 15.63
N VAL A 243 27.98 -17.88 16.26
CA VAL A 243 28.93 -17.14 17.10
C VAL A 243 29.62 -16.04 16.32
N LYS A 244 30.13 -16.35 15.11
CA LYS A 244 30.79 -15.36 14.24
C LYS A 244 29.84 -14.27 13.75
N LEU A 245 28.60 -14.62 13.43
CA LEU A 245 27.60 -13.65 13.01
C LEU A 245 27.23 -12.70 14.15
N ILE A 246 27.04 -13.23 15.36
CA ILE A 246 26.78 -12.42 16.57
C ILE A 246 27.96 -11.49 16.83
N GLU A 247 29.19 -12.00 16.75
CA GLU A 247 30.42 -11.20 16.93
C GLU A 247 30.52 -10.10 15.87
N PHE A 248 30.22 -10.40 14.61
CA PHE A 248 30.19 -9.39 13.55
C PHE A 248 29.15 -8.29 13.83
N ILE A 249 27.90 -8.69 14.13
CA ILE A 249 26.81 -7.75 14.40
C ILE A 249 27.12 -6.88 15.62
N SER A 250 27.67 -7.47 16.68
CA SER A 250 28.00 -6.77 17.93
C SER A 250 29.13 -5.75 17.77
N ASN A 251 29.91 -5.85 16.68
CA ASN A 251 31.03 -4.97 16.36
C ASN A 251 30.70 -3.95 15.25
N LEU A 252 29.48 -3.94 14.71
CA LEU A 252 29.04 -2.90 13.79
C LEU A 252 28.87 -1.57 14.57
N LYS A 253 29.39 -0.49 14.00
CA LYS A 253 29.31 0.88 14.53
C LYS A 253 28.34 1.72 13.73
#